data_AF-A0A3S5DMV8-F1
#
_entry.id   AF-A0A3S5DMV8-F1
#
_cell.length_a   1.000
_cell.length_b   1.000
_cell.length_c   1.000
_cell.angle_alpha   90.00
_cell.angle_beta   90.00
_cell.angle_gamma   90.00
#
_symmetry.space_group_name_H-M   'P 1'
#
loop_
_entity.id
_entity.type
_entity.pdbx_description
1 polymer ?
#
loop_
_entity_poly.entity_id
_entity_poly.type
_entity_poly.pdbx_seq_one_letter_code
_entity_poly.pdbx_strand_id
1 'polypeptide(L)'
;MANTITADEIREHFSQAMSAMYQQEVPQYGTLLELVADVNLAVLENNPKLHEQLANADELARLNVERHGAIRVGTAEELSTLRRIFAIMGMYPVSYYDLSQAGVPVHSTAFRPIDEASLSRNPFRMFHFAITPGAH
;
A
#
# COMPACT_ATOMS: atom_id res chain seq x y z
N MET A 1 -27.09 5.70 -17.63
CA MET A 1 -26.76 4.78 -16.52
C MET A 1 -25.50 5.33 -15.86
N ALA A 2 -25.50 5.57 -14.55
CA ALA A 2 -24.29 6.07 -13.89
C ALA A 2 -23.25 4.94 -13.89
N ASN A 3 -22.13 5.15 -14.58
CA ASN A 3 -21.00 4.24 -14.56
C ASN A 3 -20.33 4.36 -13.19
N THR A 4 -20.75 3.53 -12.24
CA THR A 4 -20.29 3.60 -10.85
C THR A 4 -19.04 2.74 -10.73
N ILE A 5 -17.89 3.40 -10.64
CA ILE A 5 -16.61 2.75 -10.36
C ILE A 5 -16.57 2.29 -8.91
N THR A 6 -15.98 1.12 -8.66
CA THR A 6 -15.85 0.57 -7.31
C THR A 6 -14.71 1.22 -6.55
N ALA A 7 -14.76 1.21 -5.22
CA ALA A 7 -13.67 1.71 -4.38
C ALA A 7 -12.33 0.99 -4.67
N ASP A 8 -12.41 -0.31 -5.02
CA ASP A 8 -11.26 -1.14 -5.36
C ASP A 8 -10.61 -0.71 -6.68
N GLU A 9 -11.41 -0.33 -7.68
CA GLU A 9 -10.92 0.23 -8.94
C GLU A 9 -10.26 1.60 -8.73
N ILE A 10 -10.85 2.46 -7.89
CA ILE A 10 -10.24 3.76 -7.55
C ILE A 10 -8.89 3.52 -6.87
N ARG A 11 -8.82 2.58 -5.92
CA ARG A 11 -7.58 2.24 -5.21
C ARG A 11 -6.52 1.67 -6.14
N GLU A 12 -6.91 0.81 -7.08
CA GLU A 12 -6.01 0.24 -8.07
C GLU A 12 -5.40 1.33 -8.96
N HIS A 13 -6.24 2.21 -9.52
CA HIS A 13 -5.77 3.34 -10.33
C HIS A 13 -4.88 4.29 -9.52
N PHE A 14 -5.24 4.57 -8.26
CA PHE A 14 -4.43 5.40 -7.37
C PHE A 14 -3.06 4.79 -7.11
N SER A 15 -2.98 3.49 -6.77
CA SER A 15 -1.73 2.78 -6.53
C SER A 15 -0.83 2.76 -7.77
N GLN A 16 -1.40 2.55 -8.96
CA GLN A 16 -0.67 2.58 -10.22
C GLN A 16 -0.15 3.99 -10.53
N ALA A 17 -0.99 5.02 -10.39
CA ALA A 17 -0.59 6.40 -10.62
C ALA A 17 0.52 6.84 -9.66
N MET A 18 0.41 6.49 -8.37
CA MET A 18 1.45 6.73 -7.38
C MET A 18 2.77 6.04 -7.75
N SER A 19 2.71 4.77 -8.18
CA SER A 19 3.91 4.03 -8.59
C SER A 19 4.57 4.65 -9.82
N ALA A 20 3.79 5.06 -10.82
CA ALA A 20 4.32 5.70 -12.03
C ALA A 20 4.94 7.06 -11.72
N MET A 21 4.26 7.89 -10.91
CA MET A 21 4.78 9.17 -10.43
C MET A 21 6.09 8.98 -9.67
N TYR A 22 6.13 8.05 -8.71
CA TYR A 22 7.31 7.81 -7.90
C TYR A 22 8.49 7.23 -8.70
N GLN A 23 8.21 6.39 -9.70
CA GLN A 23 9.24 5.93 -10.65
C GLN A 23 9.83 7.08 -11.47
N GLN A 24 9.00 8.04 -11.87
CA GLN A 24 9.46 9.22 -12.61
C GLN A 24 10.32 10.14 -11.72
N GLU A 25 9.94 10.32 -10.45
CA GLU A 25 10.69 11.13 -9.49
C GLU A 25 11.97 10.46 -9.01
N VAL A 26 11.95 9.13 -8.86
CA VAL A 26 13.05 8.31 -8.34
C VAL A 26 13.32 7.15 -9.30
N PRO A 27 14.13 7.33 -10.36
CA PRO A 27 14.35 6.30 -11.38
C PRO A 27 14.85 4.95 -10.85
N GLN A 28 15.60 4.95 -9.75
CA GLN A 28 16.09 3.73 -9.08
C GLN A 28 14.94 2.85 -8.58
N TYR A 29 13.77 3.41 -8.29
CA TYR A 29 12.58 2.62 -7.95
C TYR A 29 12.14 1.74 -9.13
N GLY A 30 12.24 2.25 -10.37
CA GLY A 30 11.97 1.44 -11.58
C GLY A 30 12.93 0.25 -11.70
N THR A 31 14.23 0.49 -11.53
CA THR A 31 15.25 -0.57 -11.52
C THR A 31 15.00 -1.60 -10.42
N LEU A 32 14.54 -1.16 -9.24
CA LEU A 32 14.15 -2.08 -8.16
C LEU A 32 12.96 -2.95 -8.56
N LEU A 33 11.94 -2.39 -9.22
CA LEU A 33 10.77 -3.16 -9.67
C LEU A 33 11.15 -4.23 -10.70
N GLU A 34 12.06 -3.91 -11.63
CA GLU A 34 12.59 -4.88 -12.61
C GLU A 34 13.31 -6.03 -11.90
N LEU A 35 14.21 -5.72 -10.95
CA LEU A 35 14.91 -6.75 -10.17
C LEU A 35 13.94 -7.61 -9.37
N VAL A 36 12.91 -7.03 -8.76
CA VAL A 36 11.89 -7.78 -8.00
C VAL A 36 11.13 -8.73 -8.93
N ALA A 37 10.79 -8.31 -10.15
CA ALA A 37 10.13 -9.16 -11.13
C ALA A 37 11.01 -10.36 -11.53
N ASP A 38 12.29 -10.12 -11.81
CA ASP A 38 13.26 -11.18 -12.16
C ASP A 38 13.44 -12.19 -11.03
N VAL A 39 13.60 -11.72 -9.79
CA VAL A 39 13.73 -12.57 -8.61
C VAL A 39 12.46 -13.38 -8.37
N ASN A 40 11.28 -12.77 -8.48
CA ASN A 40 10.02 -13.46 -8.31
C ASN A 40 9.86 -14.59 -9.34
N LEU A 41 10.17 -14.31 -10.61
CA LEU A 41 10.13 -15.32 -11.68
C LEU A 41 11.09 -16.47 -11.38
N ALA A 42 12.35 -16.16 -11.07
CA ALA A 42 13.36 -17.18 -10.76
C ALA A 42 12.95 -18.05 -9.56
N VAL A 43 12.35 -17.47 -8.52
CA VAL A 43 11.88 -18.24 -7.34
C VAL A 43 10.74 -19.18 -7.72
N LEU A 44 9.78 -18.72 -8.53
CA LEU A 44 8.63 -19.52 -8.95
C LEU A 44 9.02 -20.66 -9.91
N GLU A 45 9.97 -20.42 -10.81
CA GLU A 45 10.50 -21.44 -11.72
C GLU A 45 11.27 -22.54 -10.97
N ASN A 46 12.07 -22.15 -9.97
CA ASN A 46 12.87 -23.10 -9.18
C ASN A 46 12.06 -23.81 -8.08
N ASN A 47 10.83 -23.37 -7.79
CA ASN A 47 9.98 -23.95 -6.75
C ASN A 47 8.54 -24.22 -7.23
N PRO A 48 8.30 -25.28 -8.04
CA PRO A 48 6.98 -25.59 -8.58
C PRO A 48 5.89 -25.78 -7.52
N LYS A 49 6.23 -26.34 -6.35
CA LYS A 49 5.28 -26.48 -5.23
C LYS A 49 4.79 -25.14 -4.68
N LEU A 50 5.69 -24.16 -4.58
CA LEU A 50 5.33 -22.81 -4.14
C LEU A 50 4.47 -22.13 -5.19
N HIS A 51 4.79 -22.30 -6.47
CA HIS A 51 3.98 -21.80 -7.57
C HIS A 51 2.54 -22.35 -7.49
N GLU A 52 2.37 -23.67 -7.38
CA GLU A 52 1.05 -24.29 -7.22
C GLU A 52 0.29 -23.76 -6.00
N GLN A 53 0.97 -23.58 -4.86
CA GLN A 53 0.36 -23.02 -3.65
C GLN A 53 -0.17 -21.61 -3.88
N LEU A 54 0.65 -20.72 -4.48
CA LEU A 54 0.26 -19.33 -4.76
C LEU A 54 -0.83 -19.24 -5.84
N ALA A 55 -0.80 -20.12 -6.84
CA ALA A 55 -1.84 -20.21 -7.87
C ALA A 55 -3.19 -20.62 -7.26
N ASN A 56 -3.17 -21.65 -6.39
CA ASN A 56 -4.38 -22.14 -5.72
C ASN A 56 -4.96 -21.13 -4.72
N ALA A 57 -4.12 -20.23 -4.19
CA ALA A 57 -4.53 -19.17 -3.27
C ALA A 57 -4.88 -17.84 -3.98
N ASP A 58 -4.84 -17.79 -5.32
CA ASP A 58 -5.06 -16.58 -6.13
C ASP A 58 -4.12 -15.41 -5.77
N GLU A 59 -2.92 -15.72 -5.24
CA GLU A 59 -1.96 -14.72 -4.78
C GLU A 59 -0.96 -14.28 -5.87
N LEU A 60 -0.89 -15.03 -6.98
CA LEU A 60 0.00 -14.70 -8.10
C LEU A 60 -0.35 -13.35 -8.76
N ALA A 61 -1.64 -13.07 -8.94
CA ALA A 61 -2.10 -11.79 -9.49
C ALA A 61 -1.74 -10.63 -8.55
N ARG A 62 -1.79 -10.87 -7.24
CA ARG A 62 -1.49 -9.89 -6.18
C ARG A 62 -0.01 -9.54 -6.10
N LEU A 63 0.87 -10.52 -6.27
CA LEU A 63 2.32 -10.37 -6.08
C LEU A 63 2.93 -9.23 -6.92
N ASN A 64 2.42 -9.02 -8.13
CA ASN A 64 2.95 -8.02 -9.06
C ASN A 64 2.44 -6.59 -8.80
N VAL A 65 1.36 -6.44 -8.04
CA VAL A 65 0.71 -5.14 -7.77
C VAL A 65 0.80 -4.73 -6.30
N GLU A 66 1.21 -5.64 -5.41
CA GLU A 66 1.31 -5.38 -3.97
C GLU A 66 2.38 -4.32 -3.69
N ARG A 67 1.92 -3.18 -3.15
CA ARG A 67 2.75 -2.03 -2.81
C ARG A 67 2.27 -1.41 -1.51
N HIS A 68 3.18 -0.75 -0.80
CA HIS A 68 2.82 0.13 0.29
C HIS A 68 3.58 1.45 0.18
N GLY A 69 2.90 2.54 0.48
CA GLY A 69 3.52 3.86 0.58
C GLY A 69 3.57 4.33 2.03
N ALA A 70 4.35 5.38 2.25
CA ALA A 70 4.56 5.99 3.55
C ALA A 70 4.57 7.52 3.39
N ILE A 71 3.70 8.22 4.12
CA ILE A 71 3.65 9.69 4.14
C ILE A 71 3.58 10.22 5.56
N ARG A 72 4.08 11.44 5.76
CA ARG A 72 4.02 12.15 7.03
C ARG A 72 3.02 13.30 6.94
N VAL A 73 2.29 13.53 8.01
CA VAL A 73 1.42 14.69 8.19
C VAL A 73 1.82 15.47 9.42
N GLY A 74 1.67 16.79 9.35
CA GLY A 74 2.04 17.71 10.42
C GLY A 74 0.91 17.99 11.41
N THR A 75 -0.35 17.78 11.01
CA THR A 75 -1.50 18.13 11.85
C THR A 75 -2.57 17.04 11.93
N ALA A 76 -3.38 17.09 13.00
CA ALA A 76 -4.54 16.22 13.15
C ALA A 76 -5.63 16.47 12.09
N GLU A 77 -5.74 17.70 11.58
CA GLU A 77 -6.69 18.06 10.53
C GLU A 77 -6.30 17.46 9.18
N GLU A 78 -5.01 17.49 8.83
CA GLU A 78 -4.47 16.80 7.66
C GLU A 78 -4.76 15.30 7.73
N LEU A 79 -4.51 14.66 8.89
CA LEU A 79 -4.81 13.24 9.08
C LEU A 79 -6.31 12.94 8.93
N SER A 80 -7.17 13.78 9.52
CA SER A 80 -8.62 13.64 9.41
C SER A 80 -9.11 13.77 7.96
N THR A 81 -8.49 14.67 7.20
CA THR A 81 -8.77 14.88 5.78
C THR A 81 -8.32 13.69 4.94
N LEU A 82 -7.09 13.21 5.15
CA LEU A 82 -6.58 12.02 4.48
C LEU A 82 -7.43 10.79 4.77
N ARG A 83 -7.89 10.60 6.01
CA ARG A 83 -8.84 9.52 6.36
C ARG A 83 -10.09 9.54 5.46
N ARG A 84 -10.63 10.72 5.14
CA ARG A 84 -11.79 10.85 4.27
C ARG A 84 -11.46 10.53 2.81
N ILE A 85 -10.29 10.95 2.34
CA ILE A 85 -9.80 10.63 0.99
C ILE A 85 -9.60 9.12 0.84
N PHE A 86 -8.94 8.47 1.80
CA PHE A 86 -8.73 7.02 1.81
C PHE A 86 -10.03 6.21 1.92
N ALA A 87 -11.05 6.73 2.60
CA ALA A 87 -12.35 6.08 2.67
C ALA A 87 -13.03 5.96 1.28
N ILE A 88 -12.79 6.90 0.35
CA ILE A 88 -13.30 6.81 -1.04
C ILE A 88 -12.69 5.60 -1.76
N MET A 89 -11.43 5.27 -1.43
CA MET A 89 -10.69 4.13 -1.95
C MET A 89 -10.92 2.84 -1.13
N GLY A 90 -11.90 2.81 -0.22
CA GLY A 90 -12.18 1.64 0.62
C GLY A 90 -11.04 1.31 1.61
N MET A 91 -10.22 2.30 1.96
CA MET A 91 -9.08 2.15 2.86
C MET A 91 -9.39 2.76 4.22
N TYR A 92 -9.18 1.97 5.28
CA TYR A 92 -9.54 2.32 6.66
C TYR A 92 -8.30 2.30 7.55
N PRO A 93 -8.27 3.12 8.63
CA PRO A 93 -7.17 3.10 9.58
C PRO A 93 -7.18 1.78 10.36
N VAL A 94 -6.10 1.00 10.23
CA VAL A 94 -5.89 -0.27 10.90
C VAL A 94 -4.66 -0.20 11.79
N SER A 95 -4.84 -0.60 13.05
CA SER A 95 -3.83 -0.62 14.11
C SER A 95 -3.31 0.76 14.51
N TYR A 96 -2.48 0.78 15.55
CA TYR A 96 -1.81 1.96 16.08
C TYR A 96 -0.34 1.61 16.37
N TYR A 97 0.54 2.49 15.92
CA TYR A 97 1.99 2.32 16.07
C TYR A 97 2.56 3.55 16.77
N ASP A 98 3.18 3.35 17.92
CA ASP A 98 3.88 4.40 18.65
C ASP A 98 5.40 4.24 18.47
N LEU A 99 5.97 5.07 17.59
CA LEU A 99 7.41 5.03 17.33
C LEU A 99 8.20 5.92 18.31
N SER A 100 7.54 6.65 19.21
CA SER A 100 8.22 7.45 20.25
C SER A 100 9.08 6.56 21.16
N GLN A 101 8.66 5.30 21.35
CA GLN A 101 9.42 4.30 22.08
C GLN A 101 10.77 3.94 21.42
N ALA A 102 10.90 4.18 20.11
CA ALA A 102 12.14 4.00 19.35
C ALA A 102 12.89 5.32 19.12
N GLY A 103 12.52 6.40 19.81
CA GLY A 103 13.15 7.72 19.68
C GLY A 103 12.70 8.50 18.44
N VAL A 104 11.64 8.08 17.75
CA VAL A 104 11.08 8.81 16.61
C VAL A 104 9.74 9.44 17.05
N PRO A 105 9.60 10.77 17.06
CA PRO A 105 8.44 11.45 17.68
C PRO A 105 7.20 11.45 16.79
N VAL A 106 6.73 10.25 16.43
CA VAL A 106 5.59 10.05 15.55
C VAL A 106 4.71 8.90 16.03
N HIS A 107 3.40 9.09 15.87
CA HIS A 107 2.41 8.03 16.00
C HIS A 107 1.80 7.75 14.63
N SER A 108 1.47 6.48 14.37
CA SER A 108 1.08 6.07 13.03
C SER A 108 -0.08 5.08 13.00
N THR A 109 -0.73 5.01 11.84
CA THR A 109 -1.73 4.00 11.46
C THR A 109 -1.49 3.60 10.00
N ALA A 110 -1.92 2.38 9.62
CA ALA A 110 -1.93 1.95 8.23
C ALA A 110 -3.34 2.10 7.65
N PHE A 111 -3.49 2.83 6.55
CA PHE A 111 -4.74 2.83 5.78
C PHE A 111 -4.72 1.69 4.78
N ARG A 112 -5.67 0.78 4.87
CA ARG A 112 -5.77 -0.39 3.98
C ARG A 112 -7.20 -0.90 3.84
N PRO A 113 -7.51 -1.70 2.80
CA PRO A 113 -8.74 -2.48 2.76
C PRO A 113 -8.78 -3.48 3.91
N ILE A 114 -9.99 -3.79 4.36
CA ILE A 114 -10.23 -4.73 5.47
C ILE A 114 -10.99 -5.98 5.03
N ASP A 115 -11.71 -5.91 3.92
CA ASP A 115 -12.42 -7.03 3.32
C ASP A 115 -11.45 -7.95 2.56
N GLU A 116 -11.68 -9.25 2.63
CA GLU A 116 -10.83 -10.26 2.02
C GLU A 116 -10.84 -10.17 0.49
N ALA A 117 -12.00 -9.96 -0.14
CA ALA A 117 -12.09 -9.82 -1.59
C ALA A 117 -11.38 -8.53 -2.06
N SER A 118 -11.54 -7.43 -1.33
CA SER A 118 -10.83 -6.17 -1.62
C SER A 118 -9.31 -6.28 -1.44
N LEU A 119 -8.84 -7.05 -0.45
CA LEU A 119 -7.42 -7.33 -0.22
C LEU A 119 -6.83 -8.20 -1.33
N SER A 120 -7.53 -9.26 -1.73
CA SER A 120 -7.11 -10.16 -2.81
C SER A 120 -7.01 -9.42 -4.14
N ARG A 121 -7.95 -8.50 -4.43
CA ARG A 121 -7.91 -7.69 -5.64
C ARG A 121 -6.79 -6.65 -5.64
N ASN A 122 -6.68 -5.85 -4.59
CA ASN A 122 -5.64 -4.83 -4.48
C ASN A 122 -5.30 -4.53 -3.01
N PRO A 123 -4.17 -5.05 -2.49
CA PRO A 123 -3.81 -4.97 -1.09
C PRO A 123 -3.09 -3.67 -0.72
N PHE A 124 -3.17 -2.63 -1.55
CA PHE A 124 -2.41 -1.39 -1.36
C PHE A 124 -2.64 -0.77 0.02
N ARG A 125 -1.54 -0.34 0.67
CA ARG A 125 -1.56 0.22 2.03
C ARG A 125 -0.77 1.52 2.08
N MET A 126 -1.25 2.47 2.87
CA MET A 126 -0.55 3.73 3.12
C MET A 126 -0.30 3.93 4.62
N PHE A 127 0.97 3.92 5.01
CA PHE A 127 1.37 4.29 6.36
C PHE A 127 1.38 5.80 6.52
N HIS A 128 0.74 6.28 7.59
CA HIS A 128 0.68 7.68 7.93
C HIS A 128 1.36 7.92 9.26
N PHE A 129 2.32 8.83 9.27
CA PHE A 129 2.99 9.29 10.49
C PHE A 129 2.45 10.67 10.85
N ALA A 130 1.83 10.79 12.02
CA ALA A 130 1.45 12.07 12.61
C ALA A 130 2.53 12.48 13.61
N ILE A 131 3.06 13.69 13.43
CA ILE A 131 4.02 14.28 14.37
C ILE A 131 3.30 14.58 15.68
N THR A 132 3.91 14.22 16.81
CA THR A 132 3.40 14.58 18.14
C THR A 132 3.74 16.04 18.44
N PRO A 133 2.75 16.94 18.62
CA PRO A 133 3.04 18.32 19.00
C PRO A 133 3.75 18.34 20.37
N GLY A 134 4.92 18.97 20.45
CA GLY A 134 5.68 19.13 21.70
C GLY A 134 6.80 18.12 21.95
N ALA A 135 7.09 17.21 21.01
CA ALA A 135 8.28 16.38 21.07
C ALA A 135 9.50 17.14 20.54
N HIS A 136 10.15 17.90 21.44
CA HIS A 136 11.47 18.51 21.25
C HIS A 136 12.47 17.86 22.20
#